data_AF-A0A024U344-F1
#
_entry.id   AF-A0A024U344-F1
#
_cell.length_a   1.000
_cell.length_b   1.000
_cell.length_c   1.000
_cell.angle_alpha   90.00
_cell.angle_beta   90.00
_cell.angle_gamma   90.00
#
_symmetry.space_group_name_H-M   'P 1'
#
loop_
_entity.id
_entity.type
_entity.pdbx_description
1 polymer ?
#
loop_
_entity_poly.entity_id
_entity_poly.type
_entity_poly.pdbx_seq_one_letter_code
_entity_poly.pdbx_strand_id
1 'polypeptide(L)' 'MGNIFSPVDSINYNFVSGVYGLCTVIFLGLLVIQRYTDAVEGFYIVFAPFVPCLLWSLVVRRNWLAKEALAVESKKTE' A
#
# COMPACT_ATOMS: atom_id res chain seq x y z
N MET A 1 13.86 -14.24 11.25
CA MET A 1 12.99 -13.62 10.22
C MET A 1 12.13 -12.59 10.94
N GLY A 2 12.07 -11.34 10.45
CA GLY A 2 11.21 -10.31 11.03
C GLY A 2 9.72 -10.67 10.87
N ASN A 3 8.87 -10.09 11.72
CA ASN A 3 7.42 -10.19 11.57
C ASN A 3 7.01 -9.59 10.21
N ILE A 4 6.03 -10.17 9.50
CA ILE A 4 5.56 -9.66 8.19
C ILE A 4 5.02 -8.22 8.27
N PHE A 5 4.71 -7.73 9.47
CA PHE A 5 4.26 -6.36 9.70
C PHE A 5 5.38 -5.39 10.16
N SER A 6 6.62 -5.86 10.32
CA SER A 6 7.74 -4.99 10.68
C SER A 6 8.23 -4.19 9.47
N PRO A 7 8.39 -2.86 9.59
CA PRO A 7 8.90 -2.04 8.50
C PRO A 7 10.40 -2.26 8.27
N VAL A 8 10.84 -2.12 7.02
CA VAL A 8 12.25 -2.14 6.62
C VAL A 8 12.74 -0.71 6.44
N ASP A 9 13.88 -0.37 7.03
CA ASP A 9 14.36 1.02 7.11
C ASP A 9 14.73 1.64 5.76
N SER A 10 15.04 0.84 4.74
CA SER A 10 15.36 1.32 3.40
C SER A 10 14.12 1.61 2.53
N ILE A 11 12.91 1.29 2.99
CA ILE A 11 11.69 1.38 2.19
C ILE A 11 10.86 2.61 2.57
N ASN A 12 10.51 3.41 1.57
CA ASN A 12 9.56 4.51 1.75
C ASN A 12 8.10 4.00 1.65
N TYR A 13 7.48 3.80 2.81
CA TYR A 13 6.10 3.29 2.86
C TYR A 13 5.03 4.31 2.43
N ASN A 14 5.33 5.62 2.37
CA ASN A 14 4.43 6.59 1.74
C ASN A 14 4.28 6.30 0.24
N PHE A 15 5.40 6.09 -0.44
CA PHE A 15 5.41 5.75 -1.87
C PHE A 15 4.72 4.41 -2.14
N VAL A 16 5.08 3.36 -1.40
CA VAL A 16 4.49 2.02 -1.55
C VAL A 16 2.97 2.05 -1.37
N SER A 17 2.49 2.66 -0.29
CA SER A 17 1.04 2.76 -0.03
C SER A 17 0.31 3.60 -1.09
N GLY A 18 0.94 4.67 -1.59
CA GLY A 18 0.39 5.50 -2.67
C GLY A 18 0.23 4.74 -3.99
N VAL A 19 1.26 4.00 -4.41
CA VAL A 19 1.21 3.21 -5.66
C VAL A 19 0.16 2.10 -5.56
N TYR A 20 0.13 1.36 -4.45
CA TYR A 20 -0.89 0.32 -4.25
C TYR A 20 -2.30 0.92 -4.18
N GLY A 21 -2.44 2.12 -3.61
CA GLY A 21 -3.69 2.89 -3.61
C GLY A 21 -4.14 3.22 -5.03
N LEU A 22 -3.25 3.78 -5.85
CA LEU A 22 -3.54 4.10 -7.25
C LEU A 22 -3.95 2.86 -8.05
N CYS A 23 -3.19 1.76 -7.94
CA CYS A 23 -3.52 0.51 -8.62
C CYS A 23 -4.87 -0.07 -8.14
N THR A 24 -5.20 0.07 -6.86
CA THR A 24 -6.52 -0.32 -6.32
C THR A 24 -7.64 0.55 -6.88
N VAL A 25 -7.41 1.85 -7.07
CA VAL A 25 -8.39 2.74 -7.74
C VAL A 25 -8.59 2.31 -9.19
N ILE A 26 -7.52 1.96 -9.91
CA ILE A 26 -7.61 1.45 -11.30
C ILE A 26 -8.38 0.12 -11.33
N PHE A 27 -8.12 -0.79 -10.38
CA PHE A 27 -8.90 -2.03 -10.21
C PHE A 27 -10.39 -1.75 -10.12
N LEU A 28 -10.80 -0.87 -9.20
CA LEU A 28 -12.22 -0.52 -9.00
C LEU A 28 -12.80 0.17 -10.24
N GLY A 29 -12.03 1.06 -10.87
CA GLY A 29 -12.41 1.73 -12.11
C GLY A 29 -12.69 0.74 -13.23
N LEU A 30 -11.77 -0.18 -13.51
CA LEU A 30 -11.95 -1.21 -14.54
C LEU A 30 -13.10 -2.18 -14.20
N LEU A 31 -13.27 -2.52 -12.92
CA LEU A 31 -14.35 -3.38 -12.45
C LEU A 31 -15.73 -2.75 -12.73
N VAL A 32 -15.84 -1.42 -12.68
CA VAL A 32 -17.05 -0.67 -13.02
C VAL A 32 -17.16 -0.47 -14.53
N ILE A 33 -16.09 -0.05 -15.22
CA ILE A 33 -16.11 0.28 -16.65
C ILE A 33 -16.46 -0.93 -17.52
N GLN A 34 -16.02 -2.14 -17.16
CA GLN A 34 -16.39 -3.35 -17.90
C GLN A 34 -17.91 -3.57 -17.98
N ARG A 35 -18.71 -2.94 -17.11
CA ARG A 35 -20.19 -3.03 -17.16
C ARG A 35 -20.79 -2.21 -18.31
N TYR A 36 -19.98 -1.35 -18.94
CA TYR A 36 -20.39 -0.45 -20.02
C TYR A 36 -19.74 -0.80 -21.37
N THR A 37 -18.62 -1.53 -21.37
CA THR A 37 -17.91 -1.94 -22.59
C THR A 37 -17.09 -3.20 -22.39
N ASP A 38 -17.21 -4.14 -23.33
CA ASP A 38 -16.46 -5.41 -23.33
C ASP A 38 -14.96 -5.20 -23.65
N ALA A 39 -14.56 -4.01 -24.14
CA ALA A 39 -13.18 -3.71 -24.51
C ALA A 39 -12.18 -3.80 -23.34
N VAL A 40 -12.67 -3.73 -22.09
CA VAL A 40 -11.86 -3.84 -20.87
C VAL A 40 -12.26 -5.04 -20.00
N GLU A 41 -13.04 -5.98 -20.55
CA GLU A 41 -13.49 -7.15 -19.82
C GLU A 41 -12.30 -7.94 -19.27
N GLY A 42 -12.34 -8.26 -17.97
CA GLY A 42 -11.28 -9.01 -17.31
C GLY A 42 -10.00 -8.23 -16.98
N PHE A 43 -9.79 -7.01 -17.51
CA PHE A 43 -8.54 -6.25 -17.27
C PHE A 43 -8.33 -5.92 -15.80
N TYR A 44 -9.41 -5.78 -15.03
CA TYR A 44 -9.36 -5.55 -13.59
C TYR A 44 -8.57 -6.66 -12.85
N ILE A 45 -8.54 -7.91 -13.35
CA ILE A 45 -7.87 -9.04 -12.69
C ILE A 45 -6.37 -8.77 -12.47
N VAL A 46 -5.71 -8.07 -13.41
CA VAL A 46 -4.29 -7.68 -13.31
C VAL A 46 -4.04 -6.84 -12.05
N PHE A 47 -5.03 -6.04 -11.65
CA PHE A 47 -4.91 -5.14 -10.51
C PHE A 47 -5.51 -5.70 -9.20
N ALA A 48 -6.18 -6.86 -9.25
CA ALA A 48 -6.80 -7.47 -8.07
C ALA A 48 -5.83 -7.72 -6.89
N PRO A 49 -4.56 -8.15 -7.12
CA PRO A 49 -3.61 -8.36 -6.02
C PRO A 49 -3.27 -7.09 -5.23
N PHE A 50 -3.48 -5.89 -5.80
CA PHE A 50 -3.15 -4.64 -5.10
C PHE A 50 -4.07 -4.34 -3.92
N VAL A 51 -5.27 -4.92 -3.86
CA VAL A 51 -6.19 -4.75 -2.72
C VAL A 51 -5.60 -5.32 -1.42
N PRO A 52 -5.24 -6.62 -1.31
CA PRO A 52 -4.59 -7.14 -0.10
C PRO A 52 -3.22 -6.50 0.15
N CYS A 53 -2.47 -6.16 -0.91
CA CYS A 53 -1.19 -5.45 -0.77
C CYS A 53 -1.36 -4.04 -0.17
N LEU A 54 -2.39 -3.30 -0.56
CA LEU A 54 -2.70 -1.98 0.01
C LEU A 54 -3.05 -2.10 1.49
N LEU A 55 -3.92 -3.05 1.85
CA LEU A 55 -4.28 -3.26 3.26
C LEU A 55 -3.04 -3.58 4.11
N TRP A 56 -2.17 -4.44 3.61
CA TRP A 56 -0.92 -4.75 4.27
C TRP A 56 0.01 -3.53 4.36
N SER A 57 0.21 -2.80 3.26
CA SER A 57 1.14 -1.67 3.22
C SER A 57 0.70 -0.52 4.13
N LEU A 58 -0.61 -0.32 4.33
CA LEU A 58 -1.14 0.65 5.28
C LEU A 58 -0.80 0.27 6.74
N VAL A 59 -0.89 -1.02 7.09
CA VAL A 59 -0.49 -1.51 8.42
C VAL A 59 1.01 -1.31 8.63
N VAL A 60 1.84 -1.69 7.65
CA VAL A 60 3.30 -1.52 7.77
C VAL A 60 3.69 -0.04 7.80
N ARG A 61 3.03 0.81 6.99
CA ARG A 61 3.23 2.26 7.01
C ARG A 61 2.94 2.84 8.39
N ARG A 62 1.85 2.42 9.04
CA ARG A 62 1.53 2.86 10.41
C ARG A 62 2.67 2.50 11.37
N ASN A 63 3.17 1.27 11.30
CA ASN A 63 4.26 0.82 12.16
C ASN A 63 5.58 1.54 11.86
N TRP A 64 5.85 1.86 10.59
CA TRP A 64 6.99 2.66 10.16
C TRP A 64 6.95 4.07 10.76
N LEU A 65 5.83 4.77 10.65
CA LEU A 65 5.65 6.10 11.24
C LEU A 65 5.79 6.09 12.76
N ALA A 66 5.28 5.05 13.44
CA ALA A 66 5.46 4.89 14.87
C ALA A 66 6.94 4.70 15.26
N LYS A 67 7.69 3.90 14.48
CA LYS A 67 9.13 3.71 14.68
C LYS A 67 9.91 5.02 14.48
N GLU A 68 9.59 5.78 13.44
CA GLU A 68 10.24 7.06 13.17
C GLU A 68 9.98 8.08 14.29
N ALA A 69 8.75 8.16 14.80
CA ALA A 69 8.41 9.04 15.92
C ALA A 69 9.25 8.76 17.17
N LEU A 70 9.39 7.47 17.53
CA LEU A 70 10.21 7.04 18.68
C LEU A 70 11.70 7.37 18.48
N ALA A 71 12.22 7.20 17.25
CA ALA A 71 13.60 7.53 16.94
C ALA A 71 13.88 9.04 17.04
N VAL A 72 12.91 9.89 16.67
CA VAL A 72 13.01 11.35 16.82
C VAL A 72 12.98 11.76 18.29
N GLU A 73 12.15 11.13 19.12
CA GLU A 73 12.10 11.40 20.57
C GLU A 73 13.39 11.02 21.29
N SER A 74 13.98 9.86 20.95
CA SER A 74 15.27 9.43 21.52
C SER A 74 16.37 10.46 21.28
N LYS A 75 16.47 11.00 20.05
CA LYS A 75 17.47 12.02 19.68
C LYS A 75 17.29 13.38 20.35
N LYS A 76 16.11 13.69 20.90
CA LYS A 76 15.86 14.95 21.63
C LYS A 76 16.25 14.87 23.10
N THR A 77 16.39 13.65 23.63
CA THR A 77 16.69 13.39 25.05
C THR A 77 18.19 13.22 25.30
N GLU A 78 18.96 12.96 24.23
CA GLU A 78 20.43 12.98 24.20
C GLU A 78 20.97 14.40 23.98
#